data_AF-S4RKF9-F1
#
_entry.id   AF-S4RKF9-F1
#
_cell.length_a   1.000
_cell.length_b   1.000
_cell.length_c   1.000
_cell.angle_alpha   90.00
_cell.angle_beta   90.00
_cell.angle_gamma   90.00
#
_symmetry.space_group_name_H-M   'P 1'
#
loop_
_entity.id
_entity.type
_entity.pdbx_description
1 polymer ?
#
loop_
_entity_poly.entity_id
_entity_poly.type
_entity_poly.pdbx_seq_one_letter_code
_entity_poly.pdbx_strand_id
1 'polypeptide(L)'
;SVSVTSTRNFNFTVYGKRDATAKASDAISREYPVVDHEFDAVVVGAGGAGLRAAFGLSEAGFNTACISKLFPTRSHTVAAQQGGINAALGNMEEDDWRWHFYDTVKGSDWLGDQDAIAYMTEQAPKAVIELENYGMPFSRTDDGRIYQRAFGGQSLKFGKGGQAHRCCCVADRTGHSLLHTLYGRSLRYDTSYFVEYFVLDLLMENGECRGVIALCLEDGSIHRIRANHTVLATGTYSGYGRAFFSCTSAHTSTGDGMALVTRAGLPNQDLEFVQFHPTG
;
A
#
# COMPACT_ATOMS: atom_id res chain seq x y z
N SER A 1 27.45 -60.08 6.15
CA SER A 1 26.42 -60.50 7.13
C SER A 1 25.18 -59.64 6.96
N VAL A 2 24.02 -60.05 7.47
CA VAL A 2 22.70 -59.42 7.20
C VAL A 2 22.19 -58.59 8.40
N SER A 3 21.20 -57.71 8.13
CA SER A 3 20.27 -56.99 9.04
C SER A 3 20.60 -55.48 9.24
N VAL A 4 19.71 -54.48 9.11
CA VAL A 4 18.22 -54.33 9.23
C VAL A 4 17.78 -54.50 10.69
N THR A 5 17.15 -53.58 11.45
CA THR A 5 16.06 -52.58 11.26
C THR A 5 16.20 -51.48 12.37
N SER A 6 15.39 -50.42 12.62
CA SER A 6 14.12 -49.89 12.07
C SER A 6 13.88 -48.39 12.37
N THR A 7 12.93 -47.80 11.64
CA THR A 7 12.01 -46.67 11.93
C THR A 7 12.05 -45.91 13.27
N ARG A 8 11.89 -44.57 13.17
CA ARG A 8 10.89 -43.81 13.96
C ARG A 8 10.14 -42.82 13.06
N ASN A 9 8.86 -43.09 12.79
CA ASN A 9 7.97 -42.14 12.12
C ASN A 9 7.34 -41.21 13.17
N PHE A 10 7.38 -39.90 12.96
CA PHE A 10 6.45 -38.98 13.60
C PHE A 10 5.29 -38.73 12.64
N ASN A 11 4.07 -38.94 13.13
CA ASN A 11 2.87 -38.96 12.31
C ASN A 11 1.99 -37.75 12.67
N PHE A 12 1.88 -36.78 11.76
CA PHE A 12 0.94 -35.66 11.89
C PHE A 12 -0.01 -35.66 10.69
N THR A 13 -1.28 -35.94 10.96
CA THR A 13 -2.33 -36.04 9.94
C THR A 13 -3.13 -34.74 9.93
N VAL A 14 -2.94 -33.90 8.91
CA VAL A 14 -3.85 -32.78 8.61
C VAL A 14 -4.80 -33.23 7.51
N TYR A 15 -6.10 -33.28 7.80
CA TYR A 15 -7.13 -33.62 6.82
C TYR A 15 -7.38 -32.43 5.89
N GLY A 16 -6.76 -32.45 4.71
CA GLY A 16 -7.09 -31.60 3.56
C GLY A 16 -7.41 -32.47 2.33
N LYS A 17 -8.36 -32.03 1.48
CA LYS A 17 -8.75 -32.81 0.30
C LYS A 17 -7.58 -32.96 -0.68
N ARG A 18 -7.36 -34.19 -1.16
CA ARG A 18 -6.51 -34.46 -2.32
C ARG A 18 -7.31 -34.27 -3.61
N ASP A 19 -7.29 -33.07 -4.16
CA ASP A 19 -7.57 -32.87 -5.58
C ASP A 19 -6.24 -32.92 -6.35
N ALA A 20 -6.16 -33.81 -7.35
CA ALA A 20 -4.91 -34.47 -7.71
C ALA A 20 -4.35 -34.10 -9.10
N THR A 21 -3.94 -32.84 -9.30
CA THR A 21 -3.21 -32.40 -10.53
C THR A 21 -2.12 -31.34 -10.31
N ALA A 22 -1.28 -31.50 -9.28
CA ALA A 22 -0.04 -30.73 -9.16
C ALA A 22 1.07 -31.33 -10.05
N LYS A 23 1.28 -30.77 -11.27
CA LYS A 23 2.40 -31.15 -12.15
C LYS A 23 3.67 -30.41 -11.74
N ALA A 24 4.53 -31.06 -10.95
CA ALA A 24 5.88 -30.56 -10.68
C ALA A 24 6.73 -30.59 -11.96
N SER A 25 7.33 -29.46 -12.33
CA SER A 25 8.30 -29.34 -13.42
C SER A 25 9.70 -29.70 -12.93
N ASP A 26 10.05 -30.98 -13.00
CA ASP A 26 11.28 -31.55 -12.43
C ASP A 26 12.54 -31.07 -13.17
N ALA A 27 13.25 -30.10 -12.59
CA ALA A 27 14.61 -29.68 -12.98
C ALA A 27 15.30 -28.84 -11.89
N ILE A 28 14.57 -27.89 -11.28
CA ILE A 28 15.13 -26.86 -10.38
C ILE A 28 14.49 -26.88 -8.97
N SER A 29 13.22 -27.29 -8.84
CA SER A 29 12.39 -27.01 -7.66
C SER A 29 12.41 -28.07 -6.54
N ARG A 30 13.58 -28.60 -6.16
CA ARG A 30 13.66 -29.66 -5.12
C ARG A 30 14.11 -29.19 -3.73
N GLU A 31 14.69 -28.00 -3.60
CA GLU A 31 15.17 -27.48 -2.30
C GLU A 31 14.10 -26.69 -1.53
N TYR A 32 13.15 -26.07 -2.23
CA TYR A 32 12.09 -25.25 -1.64
C TYR A 32 10.71 -25.79 -2.03
N PRO A 33 9.80 -26.07 -1.07
CA PRO A 33 8.42 -26.42 -1.39
C PRO A 33 7.72 -25.21 -2.00
N VAL A 34 7.00 -25.44 -3.10
CA VAL A 34 6.22 -24.41 -3.79
C VAL A 34 4.73 -24.64 -3.53
N VAL A 35 4.06 -23.62 -2.97
CA VAL A 35 2.61 -23.61 -2.75
C VAL A 35 1.95 -22.71 -3.79
N ASP A 36 1.03 -23.27 -4.58
CA ASP A 36 0.25 -22.54 -5.58
C ASP A 36 -1.08 -22.05 -4.98
N HIS A 37 -1.42 -20.79 -5.26
CA HIS A 37 -2.70 -20.15 -4.93
C HIS A 37 -3.30 -19.48 -6.16
N GLU A 38 -4.63 -19.47 -6.25
CA GLU A 38 -5.37 -18.74 -7.29
C GLU A 38 -6.35 -17.75 -6.63
N PHE A 39 -6.30 -16.49 -7.08
CA PHE A 39 -7.13 -15.38 -6.63
C PHE A 39 -7.60 -14.56 -7.84
N ASP A 40 -8.62 -13.71 -7.68
CA ASP A 40 -9.01 -12.79 -8.75
C ASP A 40 -8.00 -11.64 -8.87
N ALA A 41 -7.66 -11.06 -7.71
CA ALA A 41 -6.74 -9.95 -7.57
C ALA A 41 -5.73 -10.17 -6.44
N VAL A 42 -4.51 -9.68 -6.63
CA VAL A 42 -3.45 -9.67 -5.61
C VAL A 42 -2.94 -8.24 -5.39
N VAL A 43 -2.87 -7.83 -4.13
CA VAL A 43 -2.38 -6.51 -3.70
C VAL A 43 -1.08 -6.71 -2.92
N VAL A 44 0.02 -6.16 -3.43
CA VAL A 44 1.35 -6.28 -2.83
C VAL A 44 1.67 -5.05 -1.99
N GLY A 45 1.56 -5.19 -0.67
CA GLY A 45 1.81 -4.16 0.34
C GLY A 45 0.53 -3.81 1.11
N ALA A 46 0.59 -3.83 2.45
CA ALA A 46 -0.53 -3.48 3.35
C ALA A 46 -0.38 -2.08 4.00
N GLY A 47 0.18 -1.11 3.27
CA GLY A 47 0.11 0.31 3.63
C GLY A 47 -1.27 0.91 3.36
N GLY A 48 -1.46 2.20 3.63
CA GLY A 48 -2.78 2.86 3.49
C GLY A 48 -3.43 2.67 2.11
N ALA A 49 -2.68 2.87 1.03
CA ALA A 49 -3.17 2.63 -0.34
C ALA A 49 -3.50 1.14 -0.61
N GLY A 50 -2.64 0.23 -0.15
CA GLY A 50 -2.83 -1.21 -0.34
C GLY A 50 -4.02 -1.76 0.42
N LEU A 51 -4.25 -1.32 1.65
CA LEU A 51 -5.46 -1.66 2.41
C LEU A 51 -6.71 -1.11 1.70
N ARG A 52 -6.71 0.16 1.28
CA ARG A 52 -7.86 0.79 0.60
C ARG A 52 -8.21 0.13 -0.74
N ALA A 53 -7.19 -0.36 -1.47
CA ALA A 53 -7.37 -1.16 -2.67
C ALA A 53 -7.90 -2.56 -2.34
N ALA A 54 -7.28 -3.26 -1.38
CA ALA A 54 -7.63 -4.64 -1.05
C ALA A 54 -9.08 -4.77 -0.56
N PHE A 55 -9.54 -3.95 0.39
CA PHE A 55 -10.95 -4.02 0.80
C PHE A 55 -11.91 -3.41 -0.23
N GLY A 56 -11.46 -2.51 -1.10
CA GLY A 56 -12.28 -2.00 -2.21
C GLY A 56 -12.58 -3.07 -3.26
N LEU A 57 -11.62 -3.96 -3.54
CA LEU A 57 -11.81 -5.12 -4.40
C LEU A 57 -12.71 -6.18 -3.73
N SER A 58 -12.49 -6.46 -2.43
CA SER A 58 -13.36 -7.36 -1.65
C SER A 58 -14.80 -6.83 -1.51
N GLU A 59 -14.99 -5.51 -1.40
CA GLU A 59 -16.32 -4.85 -1.38
C GLU A 59 -17.04 -4.94 -2.72
N ALA A 60 -16.29 -4.95 -3.83
CA ALA A 60 -16.79 -5.25 -5.18
C ALA A 60 -16.98 -6.76 -5.45
N GLY A 61 -16.67 -7.63 -4.49
CA GLY A 61 -16.91 -9.08 -4.55
C GLY A 61 -15.77 -9.93 -5.13
N PHE A 62 -14.59 -9.36 -5.37
CA PHE A 62 -13.42 -10.11 -5.89
C PHE A 62 -12.67 -10.83 -4.77
N ASN A 63 -12.32 -12.10 -4.98
CA ASN A 63 -11.47 -12.85 -4.06
C ASN A 63 -10.04 -12.27 -4.09
N THR A 64 -9.69 -11.51 -3.06
CA THR A 64 -8.52 -10.63 -3.05
C THR A 64 -7.48 -11.08 -2.02
N ALA A 65 -6.26 -11.35 -2.49
CA ALA A 65 -5.10 -11.59 -1.65
C ALA A 65 -4.35 -10.28 -1.34
N CYS A 66 -4.06 -10.01 -0.07
CA CYS A 66 -3.22 -8.89 0.36
C CYS A 66 -1.91 -9.43 0.97
N ILE A 67 -0.81 -9.27 0.24
CA ILE A 67 0.53 -9.76 0.63
C ILE A 67 1.30 -8.61 1.28
N SER A 68 1.96 -8.85 2.42
CA SER A 68 2.78 -7.83 3.07
C SER A 68 3.96 -8.42 3.82
N LYS A 69 5.17 -7.90 3.58
CA LYS A 69 6.39 -8.30 4.30
C LYS A 69 6.43 -7.86 5.77
N LEU A 70 5.40 -7.15 6.23
CA LEU A 70 5.22 -6.69 7.61
C LEU A 70 3.77 -6.92 8.04
N PHE A 71 3.54 -7.05 9.35
CA PHE A 71 2.22 -6.83 9.93
C PHE A 71 1.65 -5.45 9.50
N PRO A 72 0.40 -5.35 8.99
CA PRO A 72 -0.09 -4.15 8.30
C PRO A 72 0.10 -2.82 9.04
N THR A 73 -0.14 -2.76 10.36
CA THR A 73 -0.01 -1.53 11.15
C THR A 73 1.43 -1.06 11.38
N ARG A 74 2.44 -1.86 11.01
CA ARG A 74 3.87 -1.47 11.01
C ARG A 74 4.32 -0.82 9.68
N SER A 75 3.42 -0.69 8.69
CA SER A 75 3.71 -0.02 7.43
C SER A 75 4.06 1.46 7.62
N HIS A 76 4.96 2.00 6.79
CA HIS A 76 5.50 3.36 6.95
C HIS A 76 4.43 4.48 7.00
N THR A 77 3.23 4.24 6.45
CA THR A 77 2.05 5.10 6.62
C THR A 77 1.79 5.52 8.07
N VAL A 78 2.10 4.66 9.05
CA VAL A 78 1.94 4.94 10.50
C VAL A 78 2.74 6.16 10.96
N ALA A 79 3.87 6.45 10.31
CA ALA A 79 4.77 7.56 10.63
C ALA A 79 4.72 8.69 9.59
N ALA A 80 4.49 8.36 8.31
CA ALA A 80 4.60 9.31 7.20
C ALA A 80 3.59 10.48 7.25
N GLN A 81 2.40 10.28 7.82
CA GLN A 81 1.37 11.32 7.93
C GLN A 81 1.28 11.92 9.34
N GLN A 82 2.39 12.44 9.85
CA GLN A 82 2.35 13.53 10.85
C GLN A 82 1.73 14.80 10.25
N GLY A 83 1.83 14.97 8.92
CA GLY A 83 1.34 16.14 8.18
C GLY A 83 -0.16 16.37 8.25
N GLY A 84 -0.97 15.32 8.08
CA GLY A 84 -2.40 15.42 7.81
C GLY A 84 -2.76 14.88 6.42
N ILE A 85 -3.99 15.14 5.97
CA ILE A 85 -4.49 14.83 4.63
C ILE A 85 -5.22 16.06 4.04
N ASN A 86 -4.90 16.42 2.80
CA ASN A 86 -5.39 17.66 2.19
C ASN A 86 -6.74 17.44 1.52
N ALA A 87 -7.77 18.20 1.92
CA ALA A 87 -9.08 18.19 1.27
C ALA A 87 -9.78 19.55 1.39
N ALA A 88 -10.34 20.03 0.28
CA ALA A 88 -11.15 21.24 0.23
C ALA A 88 -12.55 20.99 0.82
N LEU A 89 -12.61 20.82 2.15
CA LEU A 89 -13.86 20.66 2.91
C LEU A 89 -14.52 22.00 3.25
N GLY A 90 -13.74 23.08 3.28
CA GLY A 90 -14.23 24.41 3.64
C GLY A 90 -14.69 24.56 5.11
N ASN A 91 -14.01 23.89 6.06
CA ASN A 91 -14.41 23.91 7.47
C ASN A 91 -13.87 25.12 8.24
N MET A 92 -12.73 25.68 7.84
CA MET A 92 -12.14 26.89 8.45
C MET A 92 -12.48 28.16 7.68
N GLU A 93 -12.51 28.07 6.35
CA GLU A 93 -12.71 29.16 5.41
C GLU A 93 -13.30 28.60 4.10
N GLU A 94 -13.90 29.45 3.26
CA GLU A 94 -14.38 29.04 1.95
C GLU A 94 -13.20 28.60 1.06
N ASP A 95 -13.21 27.35 0.59
CA ASP A 95 -12.14 26.75 -0.23
C ASP A 95 -12.72 26.00 -1.43
N ASP A 96 -12.01 26.01 -2.56
CA ASP A 96 -12.41 25.35 -3.80
C ASP A 96 -11.38 24.27 -4.15
N TRP A 97 -11.84 23.09 -4.57
CA TRP A 97 -10.97 22.03 -5.08
C TRP A 97 -10.08 22.51 -6.24
N ARG A 98 -10.55 23.50 -7.01
CA ARG A 98 -9.77 24.16 -8.07
C ARG A 98 -8.56 24.95 -7.56
N TRP A 99 -8.58 25.44 -6.32
CA TRP A 99 -7.43 26.11 -5.71
C TRP A 99 -6.42 25.07 -5.23
N HIS A 100 -6.89 23.95 -4.66
CA HIS A 100 -6.05 22.79 -4.35
C HIS A 100 -5.38 22.24 -5.62
N PHE A 101 -6.13 22.09 -6.73
CA PHE A 101 -5.60 21.73 -8.06
C PHE A 101 -4.46 22.66 -8.50
N TYR A 102 -4.68 23.98 -8.46
CA TYR A 102 -3.67 24.96 -8.85
C TYR A 102 -2.39 24.88 -7.98
N ASP A 103 -2.55 24.75 -6.66
CA ASP A 103 -1.42 24.60 -5.75
C ASP A 103 -0.65 23.30 -6.00
N THR A 104 -1.32 22.20 -6.35
CA THR A 104 -0.65 20.94 -6.70
C THR A 104 0.08 21.03 -8.04
N VAL A 105 -0.54 21.58 -9.10
CA VAL A 105 0.12 21.76 -10.41
C VAL A 105 1.36 22.68 -10.30
N LYS A 106 1.24 23.76 -9.53
CA LYS A 106 2.37 24.65 -9.22
C LYS A 106 3.41 23.98 -8.32
N GLY A 107 2.98 23.16 -7.36
CA GLY A 107 3.85 22.40 -6.46
C GLY A 107 4.62 21.27 -7.13
N SER A 108 4.12 20.74 -8.27
CA SER A 108 4.82 19.79 -9.14
C SER A 108 5.72 20.47 -10.19
N ASP A 109 5.91 21.79 -10.12
CA ASP A 109 6.66 22.60 -11.10
C ASP A 109 6.25 22.30 -12.56
N TRP A 110 4.93 22.17 -12.78
CA TRP A 110 4.28 21.77 -14.05
C TRP A 110 4.64 20.40 -14.64
N LEU A 111 5.42 19.56 -13.95
CA LEU A 111 5.71 18.18 -14.38
C LEU A 111 4.53 17.22 -14.15
N GLY A 112 3.67 17.49 -13.17
CA GLY A 112 2.59 16.58 -12.77
C GLY A 112 1.38 16.58 -13.72
N ASP A 113 0.90 15.38 -14.06
CA ASP A 113 -0.24 15.14 -14.96
C ASP A 113 -1.54 15.77 -14.43
N GLN A 114 -2.10 16.70 -15.22
CA GLN A 114 -3.20 17.55 -14.76
C GLN A 114 -4.55 16.82 -14.67
N ASP A 115 -4.78 15.75 -15.44
CA ASP A 115 -5.97 14.92 -15.31
C ASP A 115 -5.95 14.11 -14.01
N ALA A 116 -4.82 13.50 -13.66
CA ALA A 116 -4.60 12.81 -12.39
C ALA A 116 -4.72 13.77 -11.19
N ILE A 117 -4.14 14.98 -11.28
CA ILE A 117 -4.25 15.99 -10.22
C ILE A 117 -5.70 16.50 -10.09
N ALA A 118 -6.41 16.71 -11.19
CA ALA A 118 -7.83 17.11 -11.16
C ALA A 118 -8.69 16.04 -10.48
N TYR A 119 -8.54 14.77 -10.87
CA TYR A 119 -9.25 13.66 -10.23
C TYR A 119 -8.92 13.54 -8.73
N MET A 120 -7.64 13.61 -8.35
CA MET A 120 -7.23 13.56 -6.93
C MET A 120 -7.87 14.69 -6.12
N THR A 121 -7.84 15.93 -6.63
CA THR A 121 -8.30 17.11 -5.88
C THR A 121 -9.83 17.23 -5.82
N GLU A 122 -10.56 16.78 -6.84
CA GLU A 122 -12.03 16.69 -6.82
C GLU A 122 -12.56 15.56 -5.92
N GLN A 123 -11.85 14.43 -5.83
CA GLN A 123 -12.27 13.31 -4.97
C GLN A 123 -11.82 13.45 -3.51
N ALA A 124 -10.80 14.26 -3.21
CA ALA A 124 -10.26 14.43 -1.86
C ALA A 124 -11.31 14.77 -0.77
N PRO A 125 -12.29 15.67 -0.99
CA PRO A 125 -13.37 15.91 -0.02
C PRO A 125 -14.18 14.64 0.30
N LYS A 126 -14.57 13.87 -0.72
CA LYS A 126 -15.35 12.64 -0.57
C LYS A 126 -14.53 11.57 0.16
N ALA A 127 -13.24 11.42 -0.18
CA ALA A 127 -12.34 10.46 0.45
C ALA A 127 -12.06 10.75 1.93
N VAL A 128 -11.93 12.03 2.34
CA VAL A 128 -11.77 12.38 3.76
C VAL A 128 -13.07 12.17 4.55
N ILE A 129 -14.23 12.43 3.93
CA ILE A 129 -15.54 12.12 4.53
C ILE A 129 -15.74 10.59 4.66
N GLU A 130 -15.28 9.78 3.70
CA GLU A 130 -15.29 8.31 3.81
C GLU A 130 -14.46 7.84 5.02
N LEU A 131 -13.25 8.37 5.20
CA LEU A 131 -12.39 8.05 6.35
C LEU A 131 -13.01 8.43 7.70
N GLU A 132 -13.68 9.58 7.78
CA GLU A 132 -14.38 10.01 9.00
C GLU A 132 -15.58 9.09 9.32
N ASN A 133 -16.37 8.72 8.30
CA ASN A 133 -17.46 7.74 8.43
C ASN A 133 -16.97 6.32 8.80
N TYR A 134 -15.72 5.95 8.49
CA TYR A 134 -15.10 4.72 8.99
C TYR A 134 -14.66 4.80 10.46
N GLY A 135 -14.83 5.96 11.11
CA GLY A 135 -14.49 6.20 12.51
C GLY A 135 -13.08 6.74 12.73
N MET A 136 -12.47 7.39 11.73
CA MET A 136 -11.18 8.05 11.91
C MET A 136 -11.33 9.25 12.88
N PRO A 137 -10.61 9.29 14.01
CA PRO A 137 -10.83 10.27 15.08
C PRO A 137 -10.17 11.62 14.77
N PHE A 138 -10.62 12.29 13.70
CA PHE A 138 -10.18 13.65 13.36
C PHE A 138 -10.34 14.62 14.52
N SER A 139 -9.33 15.49 14.69
CA SER A 139 -9.43 16.68 15.54
C SER A 139 -10.63 17.53 15.09
N ARG A 140 -11.28 18.23 16.01
CA ARG A 140 -12.52 18.97 15.72
C ARG A 140 -12.36 20.48 15.88
N THR A 141 -13.13 21.23 15.11
CA THR A 141 -13.41 22.65 15.37
C THR A 141 -14.49 22.77 16.45
N ASP A 142 -14.72 23.98 16.97
CA ASP A 142 -15.78 24.24 17.95
C ASP A 142 -17.19 23.88 17.41
N ASP A 143 -17.39 23.96 16.08
CA ASP A 143 -18.60 23.51 15.36
C ASP A 143 -18.71 21.99 15.19
N GLY A 144 -17.79 21.19 15.75
CA GLY A 144 -17.76 19.73 15.60
C GLY A 144 -17.33 19.22 14.21
N ARG A 145 -16.90 20.11 13.30
CA ARG A 145 -16.38 19.75 11.97
C ARG A 145 -14.93 19.26 12.05
N ILE A 146 -14.41 18.66 10.97
CA ILE A 146 -13.01 18.23 10.89
C ILE A 146 -12.10 19.47 10.93
N TYR A 147 -11.20 19.52 11.92
CA TYR A 147 -10.18 20.55 12.06
C TYR A 147 -9.17 20.46 10.91
N GLN A 148 -8.85 21.63 10.34
CA GLN A 148 -7.90 21.78 9.24
C GLN A 148 -6.82 22.78 9.65
N ARG A 149 -5.55 22.50 9.33
CA ARG A 149 -4.42 23.40 9.56
C ARG A 149 -3.83 23.92 8.25
N ALA A 150 -3.09 25.02 8.36
CA ALA A 150 -2.22 25.50 7.29
C ALA A 150 -1.10 24.48 7.01
N PHE A 151 -0.71 24.36 5.75
CA PHE A 151 0.45 23.57 5.33
C PHE A 151 1.21 24.27 4.20
N GLY A 152 2.50 23.95 4.06
CA GLY A 152 3.36 24.56 3.04
C GLY A 152 2.80 24.39 1.63
N GLY A 153 2.85 25.45 0.83
CA GLY A 153 2.38 25.45 -0.57
C GLY A 153 0.87 25.58 -0.76
N GLN A 154 0.06 25.72 0.30
CA GLN A 154 -1.41 25.86 0.18
C GLN A 154 -1.85 27.33 0.15
N SER A 155 -2.58 27.71 -0.89
CA SER A 155 -3.07 29.08 -1.11
C SER A 155 -4.56 29.15 -1.44
N LEU A 156 -5.15 30.31 -1.14
CA LEU A 156 -6.51 30.63 -1.55
C LEU A 156 -6.50 31.38 -2.90
N LYS A 157 -7.61 31.29 -3.65
CA LYS A 157 -7.87 32.11 -4.85
C LYS A 157 -6.72 32.10 -5.87
N PHE A 158 -6.24 30.90 -6.24
CA PHE A 158 -5.18 30.68 -7.23
C PHE A 158 -3.89 31.48 -6.94
N GLY A 159 -3.31 31.32 -5.76
CA GLY A 159 -2.06 31.97 -5.35
C GLY A 159 -2.19 33.44 -4.90
N LYS A 160 -3.41 34.00 -4.80
CA LYS A 160 -3.63 35.44 -4.56
C LYS A 160 -4.36 35.76 -3.26
N GLY A 161 -4.95 34.78 -2.59
CA GLY A 161 -5.82 34.97 -1.42
C GLY A 161 -5.17 34.80 -0.05
N GLY A 162 -3.86 34.51 0.00
CA GLY A 162 -3.16 34.17 1.26
C GLY A 162 -3.01 32.66 1.48
N GLN A 163 -2.56 32.28 2.67
CA GLN A 163 -2.34 30.90 3.10
C GLN A 163 -3.68 30.19 3.34
N ALA A 164 -3.85 28.99 2.76
CA ALA A 164 -5.05 28.18 2.98
C ALA A 164 -4.89 27.15 4.12
N HIS A 165 -5.99 26.79 4.76
CA HIS A 165 -6.09 25.85 5.88
C HIS A 165 -6.89 24.60 5.45
N ARG A 166 -6.35 23.79 4.53
CA ARG A 166 -7.05 22.60 4.00
C ARG A 166 -6.46 21.24 4.45
N CYS A 167 -5.45 21.25 5.31
CA CYS A 167 -4.80 20.03 5.80
C CYS A 167 -5.53 19.45 7.03
N CYS A 168 -6.39 18.46 6.84
CA CYS A 168 -7.15 17.79 7.90
C CYS A 168 -6.23 16.90 8.75
N CYS A 169 -6.27 16.98 10.08
CA CYS A 169 -5.37 16.18 10.92
C CYS A 169 -6.01 15.52 12.16
N VAL A 170 -5.29 14.53 12.69
CA VAL A 170 -5.50 13.96 14.03
C VAL A 170 -4.30 14.39 14.87
N ALA A 171 -4.34 15.61 15.41
CA ALA A 171 -3.20 16.26 16.06
C ALA A 171 -1.88 16.13 15.25
N ASP A 172 -0.92 15.37 15.76
CA ASP A 172 0.39 15.02 15.19
C ASP A 172 0.47 13.59 14.59
N ARG A 173 -0.63 12.80 14.64
CA ARG A 173 -0.62 11.34 14.45
C ARG A 173 -1.59 10.82 13.38
N THR A 174 -1.96 11.67 12.42
CA THR A 174 -2.94 11.36 11.36
C THR A 174 -2.67 10.02 10.66
N GLY A 175 -1.41 9.71 10.33
CA GLY A 175 -1.01 8.45 9.67
C GLY A 175 -1.20 7.19 10.52
N HIS A 176 -1.00 7.29 11.84
CA HIS A 176 -1.27 6.19 12.77
C HIS A 176 -2.76 5.91 12.85
N SER A 177 -3.57 6.95 13.06
CA SER A 177 -5.03 6.83 13.10
C SER A 177 -5.61 6.32 11.77
N LEU A 178 -5.16 6.86 10.63
CA LEU A 178 -5.59 6.43 9.30
C LEU A 178 -5.29 4.94 9.06
N LEU A 179 -4.08 4.48 9.37
CA LEU A 179 -3.69 3.09 9.16
C LEU A 179 -4.46 2.13 10.07
N HIS A 180 -4.69 2.50 11.33
CA HIS A 180 -5.51 1.72 12.26
C HIS A 180 -7.01 1.71 11.88
N THR A 181 -7.57 2.82 11.39
CA THR A 181 -8.96 2.86 10.89
C THR A 181 -9.12 2.01 9.62
N LEU A 182 -8.20 2.11 8.66
CA LEU A 182 -8.25 1.30 7.43
C LEU A 182 -8.10 -0.20 7.73
N TYR A 183 -7.21 -0.58 8.65
CA TYR A 183 -7.07 -1.98 9.08
C TYR A 183 -8.31 -2.48 9.85
N GLY A 184 -8.86 -1.66 10.76
CA GLY A 184 -10.11 -1.97 11.46
C GLY A 184 -11.34 -2.03 10.55
N ARG A 185 -11.32 -1.33 9.41
CA ARG A 185 -12.33 -1.45 8.34
C ARG A 185 -12.11 -2.70 7.49
N SER A 186 -10.86 -3.01 7.12
CA SER A 186 -10.56 -4.13 6.23
C SER A 186 -10.81 -5.50 6.87
N LEU A 187 -10.68 -5.60 8.20
CA LEU A 187 -11.10 -6.77 9.00
C LEU A 187 -12.61 -7.08 8.95
N ARG A 188 -13.44 -6.26 8.26
CA ARG A 188 -14.88 -6.52 8.05
C ARG A 188 -15.20 -7.24 6.73
N TYR A 189 -14.19 -7.54 5.91
CA TYR A 189 -14.34 -8.18 4.60
C TYR A 189 -13.44 -9.41 4.53
N ASP A 190 -13.82 -10.42 3.75
CA ASP A 190 -13.09 -11.69 3.58
C ASP A 190 -11.84 -11.56 2.69
N THR A 191 -10.99 -10.57 3.00
CA THR A 191 -9.72 -10.31 2.32
C THR A 191 -8.66 -11.28 2.84
N SER A 192 -8.01 -12.04 1.96
CA SER A 192 -7.02 -13.06 2.36
C SER A 192 -5.66 -12.41 2.63
N TYR A 193 -5.27 -12.31 3.90
CA TYR A 193 -4.01 -11.67 4.32
C TYR A 193 -2.83 -12.65 4.41
N PHE A 194 -1.82 -12.42 3.57
CA PHE A 194 -0.52 -13.10 3.61
C PHE A 194 0.48 -12.18 4.31
N VAL A 195 0.55 -12.30 5.64
CA VAL A 195 1.37 -11.43 6.52
C VAL A 195 2.75 -12.02 6.74
N GLU A 196 3.78 -11.16 6.68
CA GLU A 196 5.20 -11.52 6.70
C GLU A 196 5.61 -12.41 5.51
N TYR A 197 5.05 -12.09 4.34
CA TYR A 197 5.42 -12.63 3.03
C TYR A 197 6.19 -11.58 2.21
N PHE A 198 7.38 -11.95 1.75
CA PHE A 198 8.26 -11.10 0.95
C PHE A 198 8.14 -11.45 -0.54
N VAL A 199 7.62 -10.52 -1.37
CA VAL A 199 7.52 -10.76 -2.82
C VAL A 199 8.89 -10.67 -3.48
N LEU A 200 9.25 -11.73 -4.20
CA LEU A 200 10.54 -11.89 -4.89
C LEU A 200 10.47 -11.36 -6.32
N ASP A 201 9.46 -11.76 -7.10
CA ASP A 201 9.31 -11.35 -8.51
C ASP A 201 7.85 -11.37 -9.02
N LEU A 202 7.62 -10.73 -10.16
CA LEU A 202 6.35 -10.75 -10.88
C LEU A 202 6.30 -11.95 -11.84
N LEU A 203 5.15 -12.63 -11.92
CA LEU A 203 4.92 -13.70 -12.88
C LEU A 203 4.46 -13.08 -14.21
N MET A 204 5.42 -12.76 -15.08
CA MET A 204 5.16 -12.20 -16.41
C MET A 204 5.05 -13.31 -17.46
N GLU A 205 3.97 -13.30 -18.26
CA GLU A 205 3.76 -14.23 -19.37
C GLU A 205 3.23 -13.45 -20.59
N ASN A 206 3.93 -13.53 -21.74
CA ASN A 206 3.57 -12.81 -22.98
C ASN A 206 3.40 -11.27 -22.84
N GLY A 207 3.97 -10.68 -21.78
CA GLY A 207 3.82 -9.25 -21.44
C GLY A 207 2.71 -8.95 -20.42
N GLU A 208 1.87 -9.93 -20.08
CA GLU A 208 0.84 -9.83 -19.04
C GLU A 208 1.41 -10.20 -17.66
N CYS A 209 1.01 -9.49 -16.61
CA CYS A 209 1.31 -9.91 -15.23
C CYS A 209 0.21 -10.85 -14.72
N ARG A 210 0.54 -12.11 -14.47
CA ARG A 210 -0.40 -13.18 -14.05
C ARG A 210 -0.28 -13.56 -12.57
N GLY A 211 0.28 -12.65 -11.77
CA GLY A 211 0.48 -12.82 -10.33
C GLY A 211 1.92 -12.58 -9.88
N VAL A 212 2.28 -13.13 -8.73
CA VAL A 212 3.59 -12.91 -8.07
C VAL A 212 4.15 -14.18 -7.44
N ILE A 213 5.47 -14.21 -7.23
CA ILE A 213 6.15 -15.22 -6.42
C ILE A 213 6.70 -14.58 -5.15
N ALA A 214 6.45 -15.21 -4.00
CA ALA A 214 6.80 -14.72 -2.67
C ALA A 214 7.48 -15.79 -1.81
N LEU A 215 8.28 -15.34 -0.85
CA LEU A 215 8.85 -16.13 0.23
C LEU A 215 8.03 -15.88 1.51
N CYS A 216 7.54 -16.95 2.14
CA CYS A 216 7.01 -16.89 3.50
C CYS A 216 8.19 -16.76 4.48
N LEU A 217 8.17 -15.74 5.36
CA LEU A 217 9.26 -15.52 6.32
C LEU A 217 9.13 -16.39 7.59
N GLU A 218 7.97 -17.02 7.83
CA GLU A 218 7.73 -17.89 8.99
C GLU A 218 8.27 -19.31 8.78
N ASP A 219 8.03 -19.91 7.61
CA ASP A 219 8.41 -21.30 7.31
C ASP A 219 9.47 -21.46 6.19
N GLY A 220 9.83 -20.37 5.50
CA GLY A 220 10.79 -20.39 4.39
C GLY A 220 10.27 -21.00 3.09
N SER A 221 8.96 -21.28 2.99
CA SER A 221 8.34 -21.83 1.78
C SER A 221 8.15 -20.77 0.69
N ILE A 222 8.06 -21.22 -0.55
CA ILE A 222 7.86 -20.37 -1.72
C ILE A 222 6.39 -20.44 -2.14
N HIS A 223 5.73 -19.30 -2.26
CA HIS A 223 4.33 -19.20 -2.67
C HIS A 223 4.23 -18.55 -4.05
N ARG A 224 3.54 -19.20 -4.98
CA ARG A 224 3.12 -18.59 -6.25
C ARG A 224 1.65 -18.22 -6.13
N ILE A 225 1.36 -16.92 -6.16
CA ILE A 225 0.01 -16.38 -6.03
C ILE A 225 -0.39 -15.86 -7.40
N ARG A 226 -1.18 -16.67 -8.11
CA ARG A 226 -1.69 -16.37 -9.45
C ARG A 226 -2.94 -15.50 -9.34
N ALA A 227 -3.01 -14.46 -10.15
CA ALA A 227 -4.13 -13.53 -10.18
C ALA A 227 -4.31 -12.92 -11.57
N ASN A 228 -5.54 -12.53 -11.90
CA ASN A 228 -5.85 -11.82 -13.16
C ASN A 228 -5.40 -10.35 -13.08
N HIS A 229 -5.36 -9.77 -11.88
CA HIS A 229 -4.93 -8.40 -11.64
C HIS A 229 -3.93 -8.32 -10.47
N THR A 230 -2.79 -7.67 -10.70
CA THR A 230 -1.74 -7.44 -9.69
C THR A 230 -1.62 -5.95 -9.41
N VAL A 231 -1.83 -5.54 -8.15
CA VAL A 231 -1.74 -4.14 -7.69
C VAL A 231 -0.48 -3.98 -6.84
N LEU A 232 0.45 -3.12 -7.25
CA LEU A 232 1.67 -2.82 -6.50
C LEU A 232 1.43 -1.62 -5.57
N ALA A 233 1.43 -1.89 -4.27
CA ALA A 233 1.20 -0.92 -3.19
C ALA A 233 2.34 -0.96 -2.13
N THR A 234 3.57 -1.33 -2.54
CA THR A 234 4.74 -1.53 -1.68
C THR A 234 5.30 -0.25 -1.02
N GLY A 235 4.64 0.89 -1.23
CA GLY A 235 5.17 2.22 -0.93
C GLY A 235 6.12 2.70 -2.03
N THR A 236 5.68 3.69 -2.80
CA THR A 236 6.45 4.34 -3.87
C THR A 236 6.70 5.81 -3.53
N TYR A 237 7.50 6.50 -4.37
CA TYR A 237 8.02 7.86 -4.19
C TYR A 237 8.94 8.08 -2.97
N SER A 238 8.48 7.85 -1.73
CA SER A 238 9.35 7.79 -0.54
C SER A 238 9.89 6.38 -0.25
N GLY A 239 9.49 5.39 -1.07
CA GLY A 239 9.70 3.96 -0.81
C GLY A 239 11.14 3.46 -0.80
N TYR A 240 12.11 4.27 -1.23
CA TYR A 240 13.53 3.93 -1.34
C TYR A 240 14.46 4.86 -0.54
N GLY A 241 13.92 5.60 0.44
CA GLY A 241 14.71 6.52 1.28
C GLY A 241 15.95 5.89 1.92
N ARG A 242 15.98 4.56 2.13
CA ARG A 242 17.14 3.81 2.62
C ARG A 242 18.31 3.66 1.64
N ALA A 243 18.18 4.15 0.41
CA ALA A 243 19.33 4.41 -0.47
C ALA A 243 20.21 5.57 0.05
N PHE A 244 19.66 6.46 0.88
CA PHE A 244 20.37 7.58 1.50
C PHE A 244 20.81 7.23 2.93
N PHE A 245 22.02 7.69 3.29
CA PHE A 245 22.64 7.43 4.60
C PHE A 245 21.81 7.98 5.78
N SER A 246 21.24 9.18 5.61
CA SER A 246 20.29 9.78 6.55
C SER A 246 18.95 9.97 5.87
N CYS A 247 17.89 9.43 6.46
CA CYS A 247 16.52 9.57 5.99
C CYS A 247 15.53 9.38 7.16
N THR A 248 14.37 10.04 7.08
CA THR A 248 13.23 9.85 7.98
C THR A 248 12.50 8.51 7.75
N SER A 249 12.86 7.79 6.67
CA SER A 249 12.19 6.57 6.24
C SER A 249 12.49 5.37 7.14
N ALA A 250 11.48 4.53 7.40
CA ALA A 250 11.67 3.25 8.07
C ALA A 250 12.74 2.37 7.39
N HIS A 251 13.36 1.45 8.15
CA HIS A 251 14.34 0.48 7.64
C HIS A 251 13.77 -0.44 6.54
N THR A 252 12.44 -0.51 6.44
CA THR A 252 11.68 -1.35 5.52
C THR A 252 11.36 -0.66 4.19
N SER A 253 11.67 0.64 4.05
CA SER A 253 11.54 1.41 2.80
C SER A 253 12.74 1.15 1.87
N THR A 254 12.74 -0.03 1.25
CA THR A 254 13.83 -0.59 0.43
C THR A 254 13.58 -0.59 -1.08
N GLY A 255 12.46 -0.01 -1.55
CA GLY A 255 12.18 0.18 -2.97
C GLY A 255 11.70 -1.06 -3.74
N ASP A 256 11.38 -2.16 -3.05
CA ASP A 256 11.12 -3.50 -3.62
C ASP A 256 10.25 -3.48 -4.89
N GLY A 257 9.12 -2.76 -4.87
CA GLY A 257 8.19 -2.68 -6.01
C GLY A 257 8.80 -2.11 -7.29
N MET A 258 9.67 -1.11 -7.20
CA MET A 258 10.35 -0.56 -8.38
C MET A 258 11.39 -1.55 -8.92
N ALA A 259 12.02 -2.32 -8.02
CA ALA A 259 12.95 -3.38 -8.40
C ALA A 259 12.22 -4.59 -9.04
N LEU A 260 11.00 -4.92 -8.61
CA LEU A 260 10.10 -5.87 -9.26
C LEU A 260 9.77 -5.41 -10.70
N VAL A 261 9.37 -4.15 -10.87
CA VAL A 261 9.06 -3.53 -12.18
C VAL A 261 10.29 -3.55 -13.11
N THR A 262 11.47 -3.14 -12.61
CA THR A 262 12.72 -3.19 -13.39
C THR A 262 13.11 -4.62 -13.79
N ARG A 263 12.96 -5.62 -12.91
CA ARG A 263 13.25 -7.02 -13.26
C ARG A 263 12.24 -7.62 -14.26
N ALA A 264 11.01 -7.15 -14.24
CA ALA A 264 10.00 -7.45 -15.26
C ALA A 264 10.26 -6.76 -16.62
N GLY A 265 11.33 -5.94 -16.75
CA GLY A 265 11.67 -5.22 -17.97
C GLY A 265 10.78 -4.01 -18.25
N LEU A 266 9.99 -3.57 -17.27
CA LEU A 266 9.10 -2.41 -17.38
C LEU A 266 9.82 -1.12 -16.93
N PRO A 267 9.50 0.04 -17.53
CA PRO A 267 10.08 1.31 -17.13
C PRO A 267 9.55 1.76 -15.76
N ASN A 268 10.43 2.38 -14.97
CA ASN A 268 10.04 3.29 -13.89
C ASN A 268 10.19 4.73 -14.39
N GLN A 269 9.49 5.67 -13.76
CA GLN A 269 9.44 7.09 -14.12
C GLN A 269 9.87 7.96 -12.92
N ASP A 270 10.44 9.14 -13.20
CA ASP A 270 10.73 10.24 -12.26
C ASP A 270 11.54 9.84 -10.99
N LEU A 271 12.47 8.89 -11.15
CA LEU A 271 13.30 8.36 -10.05
C LEU A 271 14.37 9.34 -9.55
N GLU A 272 14.66 10.41 -10.28
CA GLU A 272 15.58 11.48 -9.89
C GLU A 272 14.97 12.48 -8.89
N PHE A 273 13.64 12.57 -8.80
CA PHE A 273 12.93 13.61 -8.03
C PHE A 273 12.77 13.28 -6.54
N VAL A 274 13.90 13.14 -5.84
CA VAL A 274 13.96 12.85 -4.41
C VAL A 274 13.53 14.06 -3.56
N GLN A 275 12.40 13.93 -2.84
CA GLN A 275 11.94 14.96 -1.91
C GLN A 275 12.73 14.94 -0.59
N PHE A 276 13.44 16.04 -0.30
CA PHE A 276 14.07 16.29 1.00
C PHE A 276 13.13 17.13 1.88
N HIS A 277 12.72 16.59 3.03
CA HIS A 277 11.86 17.33 3.97
C HIS A 277 12.70 18.38 4.74
N PRO A 278 12.29 19.65 4.86
CA PRO A 278 13.12 20.71 5.45
C PRO A 278 13.50 20.52 6.93
N THR A 279 12.71 19.74 7.67
CA THR A 279 12.98 19.36 9.07
C THR A 279 12.91 17.84 9.20
N GLY A 280 14.07 17.18 9.32
CA GLY A 280 14.19 15.74 9.55
C GLY A 280 14.24 15.36 11.02
#